data_AF-A0A957SDQ2-F1
#
_entry.id   AF-A0A957SDQ2-F1
#
_cell.length_a   1.000
_cell.length_b   1.000
_cell.length_c   1.000
_cell.angle_alpha   90.00
_cell.angle_beta   90.00
_cell.angle_gamma   90.00
#
_symmetry.space_group_name_H-M   'P 1'
#
loop_
_entity.id
_entity.type
_entity.pdbx_description
1 polymer ?
#
loop_
_entity_poly.entity_id
_entity_poly.type
_entity_poly.pdbx_seq_one_letter_code
_entity_poly.pdbx_strand_id
1 'polypeptide(L)'
;LLDQNGLQPPADNNWTTTEYAEMAAAASDPDNLIFGTNVLPGNYYDHCSFARTYGGDILDESRDNFTFNVDPASIEAAKWVTSLRTELKAAPNRAEAEGLQFAAGTLATSTLGTYAVRSLDETIADRFQYDLRLFPNSPDHARGYQAFVECFSVAAQSQYPTEAFDLCVQLTNTEAGVESVLNSSNQPTARKSVWEAPELKDLLHPIFQDALQWMSDEPGPFPHPSNLRFQELQDTWANTSLDLFYGDVSFEEGMQAVQDACQEVMQLPRP
;
A
#
# COMPACT_ATOMS: atom_id res chain seq x y z
N LEU A 1 -5.46 -14.45 16.61
CA LEU A 1 -5.79 -13.13 17.20
C LEU A 1 -7.27 -12.79 17.06
N LEU A 2 -7.86 -12.76 15.86
CA LEU A 2 -9.30 -12.47 15.71
C LEU A 2 -10.18 -13.47 16.47
N ASP A 3 -10.02 -14.77 16.25
CA ASP A 3 -10.78 -15.81 16.94
C ASP A 3 -10.62 -15.77 18.47
N GLN A 4 -9.42 -15.44 18.96
CA GLN A 4 -9.13 -15.32 20.39
C GLN A 4 -9.92 -14.18 21.05
N ASN A 5 -10.28 -13.16 20.26
CA ASN A 5 -11.13 -12.05 20.67
C ASN A 5 -12.60 -12.24 20.29
N GLY A 6 -12.99 -13.42 19.77
CA GLY A 6 -14.35 -13.68 19.30
C GLY A 6 -14.75 -12.84 18.08
N LEU A 7 -13.77 -12.31 17.35
CA LEU A 7 -13.98 -11.52 16.15
C LEU A 7 -14.00 -12.44 14.92
N GLN A 8 -14.62 -11.97 13.84
CA GLN A 8 -14.62 -12.65 12.55
C GLN A 8 -13.95 -11.73 11.52
N PRO A 9 -13.18 -12.28 10.58
CA PRO A 9 -12.69 -11.49 9.45
C PRO A 9 -13.87 -11.06 8.55
N PRO A 10 -13.68 -10.03 7.70
CA PRO A 10 -14.68 -9.63 6.72
C PRO A 10 -15.12 -10.81 5.84
N ALA A 11 -16.44 -10.95 5.64
CA ALA A 11 -17.01 -12.06 4.89
C ALA A 11 -16.61 -12.04 3.41
N ASP A 12 -16.49 -10.85 2.83
CA ASP A 12 -16.10 -10.63 1.44
C ASP A 12 -15.27 -9.35 1.29
N ASN A 13 -14.95 -8.97 0.06
CA ASN A 13 -14.20 -7.76 -0.24
C ASN A 13 -15.05 -6.48 -0.09
N ASN A 14 -16.34 -6.53 0.24
CA ASN A 14 -17.19 -5.34 0.40
C ASN A 14 -17.33 -4.97 1.88
N TRP A 15 -16.29 -4.32 2.39
CA TRP A 15 -16.16 -3.85 3.77
C TRP A 15 -15.56 -2.44 3.78
N THR A 16 -15.65 -1.77 4.91
CA THR A 16 -15.39 -0.33 5.07
C THR A 16 -14.21 -0.02 5.98
N THR A 17 -13.64 1.17 5.83
CA THR A 17 -12.56 1.67 6.69
C THR A 17 -13.01 1.81 8.14
N THR A 18 -14.30 2.00 8.39
CA THR A 18 -14.92 1.96 9.72
C THR A 18 -14.89 0.55 10.30
N GLU A 19 -15.39 -0.45 9.57
CA GLU A 19 -15.36 -1.86 10.02
C GLU A 19 -13.93 -2.35 10.26
N TYR A 20 -12.98 -1.93 9.41
CA TYR A 20 -11.55 -2.18 9.62
C TYR A 20 -11.07 -1.60 10.95
N ALA A 21 -11.36 -0.33 11.21
CA ALA A 21 -10.90 0.38 12.40
C ALA A 21 -11.50 -0.21 13.68
N GLU A 22 -12.79 -0.55 13.66
CA GLU A 22 -13.50 -1.21 14.77
C GLU A 22 -12.94 -2.60 15.05
N MET A 23 -12.74 -3.42 14.02
CA MET A 23 -12.14 -4.75 14.15
C MET A 23 -10.70 -4.66 14.68
N ALA A 24 -9.89 -3.75 14.14
CA ALA A 24 -8.52 -3.56 14.59
C ALA A 24 -8.47 -3.11 16.06
N ALA A 25 -9.30 -2.14 16.45
CA ALA A 25 -9.39 -1.70 17.84
C ALA A 25 -9.81 -2.83 18.78
N ALA A 26 -10.81 -3.63 18.38
CA ALA A 26 -11.29 -4.76 19.17
C ALA A 26 -10.28 -5.92 19.27
N ALA A 27 -9.37 -6.04 18.31
CA ALA A 27 -8.32 -7.07 18.30
C ALA A 27 -7.05 -6.65 19.07
N SER A 28 -6.91 -5.37 19.42
CA SER A 28 -5.75 -4.84 20.15
C SER A 28 -5.76 -5.26 21.62
N ASP A 29 -4.56 -5.59 22.12
CA ASP A 29 -4.22 -5.77 23.52
C ASP A 29 -2.83 -5.15 23.78
N PRO A 30 -2.76 -3.80 23.92
CA PRO A 30 -1.49 -3.09 24.00
C PRO A 30 -0.62 -3.48 25.20
N ASP A 31 -1.23 -3.92 26.30
CA ASP A 31 -0.51 -4.38 27.50
C ASP A 31 0.36 -5.62 27.21
N ASN A 32 0.01 -6.39 26.17
CA ASN A 32 0.76 -7.55 25.70
C ASN A 32 1.47 -7.30 24.36
N LEU A 33 1.59 -6.04 23.91
CA LEU A 33 2.16 -5.65 22.62
C LEU A 33 1.49 -6.36 21.42
N ILE A 34 0.19 -6.59 21.52
CA ILE A 34 -0.64 -7.09 20.42
C ILE A 34 -1.47 -5.91 19.91
N PHE A 35 -1.42 -5.66 18.61
CA PHE A 35 -2.19 -4.58 18.00
C PHE A 35 -3.07 -5.11 16.88
N GLY A 36 -4.20 -4.44 16.66
CA GLY A 36 -5.06 -4.71 15.53
C GLY A 36 -4.35 -4.56 14.20
N THR A 37 -3.56 -3.49 14.05
CA THR A 37 -2.95 -3.08 12.78
C THR A 37 -1.64 -2.32 13.03
N ASN A 38 -0.80 -2.18 12.00
CA ASN A 38 0.26 -1.17 11.96
C ASN A 38 0.24 -0.37 10.66
N VAL A 39 -0.95 -0.15 10.09
CA VAL A 39 -1.13 0.64 8.86
C VAL A 39 -0.56 2.04 9.03
N LEU A 40 0.44 2.38 8.23
CA LEU A 40 1.14 3.65 8.23
C LEU A 40 1.55 3.96 6.78
N PRO A 41 1.26 5.15 6.23
CA PRO A 41 1.73 5.53 4.91
C PRO A 41 3.21 5.94 4.97
N GLY A 42 4.10 4.97 4.82
CA GLY A 42 5.55 5.22 4.80
C GLY A 42 5.99 6.02 3.57
N ASN A 43 5.20 5.96 2.49
CA ASN A 43 5.42 6.68 1.25
C ASN A 43 4.25 7.63 0.96
N TYR A 44 4.52 8.73 0.26
CA TYR A 44 3.46 9.69 -0.11
C TYR A 44 2.40 9.01 -0.98
N TYR A 45 2.85 8.12 -1.87
CA TYR A 45 1.98 7.35 -2.75
C TYR A 45 1.19 6.24 -2.02
N ASP A 46 1.60 5.80 -0.83
CA ASP A 46 0.76 4.94 0.00
C ASP A 46 -0.44 5.74 0.52
N HIS A 47 -0.20 6.98 0.96
CA HIS A 47 -1.26 7.90 1.35
C HIS A 47 -2.17 8.29 0.18
N CYS A 48 -1.65 8.41 -1.04
CA CYS A 48 -2.47 8.59 -2.25
C CYS A 48 -3.57 7.52 -2.34
N SER A 49 -3.23 6.26 -2.05
CA SER A 49 -4.21 5.16 -2.05
C SER A 49 -5.27 5.34 -0.96
N PHE A 50 -4.92 5.89 0.20
CA PHE A 50 -5.91 6.24 1.21
C PHE A 50 -6.78 7.43 0.78
N ALA A 51 -6.19 8.52 0.28
CA ALA A 51 -6.95 9.67 -0.22
C ALA A 51 -7.96 9.27 -1.31
N ARG A 52 -7.56 8.41 -2.25
CA ARG A 52 -8.44 7.85 -3.30
C ARG A 52 -9.55 6.97 -2.76
N THR A 53 -9.33 6.30 -1.63
CA THR A 53 -10.40 5.56 -0.93
C THR A 53 -11.51 6.51 -0.52
N TYR A 54 -11.18 7.75 -0.15
CA TYR A 54 -12.12 8.81 0.19
C TYR A 54 -12.52 9.70 -1.02
N GLY A 55 -12.15 9.32 -2.24
CA GLY A 55 -12.52 10.02 -3.47
C GLY A 55 -11.66 11.23 -3.84
N GLY A 56 -10.49 11.39 -3.21
CA GLY A 56 -9.53 12.46 -3.52
C GLY A 56 -8.23 11.99 -4.13
N ASP A 57 -7.24 12.89 -4.17
CA ASP A 57 -5.86 12.60 -4.53
C ASP A 57 -4.90 13.51 -3.72
N ILE A 58 -3.60 13.25 -3.83
CA ILE A 58 -2.55 14.02 -3.15
C ILE A 58 -1.75 14.90 -4.10
N LEU A 59 -2.04 14.80 -5.40
CA LEU A 59 -1.57 15.71 -6.43
C LEU A 59 -2.79 16.28 -7.16
N ASP A 60 -2.71 17.54 -7.56
CA ASP A 60 -3.71 18.11 -8.46
C ASP A 60 -3.64 17.51 -9.88
N GLU A 61 -4.59 17.87 -10.73
CA GLU A 61 -4.70 17.31 -12.09
C GLU A 61 -3.44 17.58 -12.94
N SER A 62 -2.82 18.76 -12.79
CA SER A 62 -1.58 19.10 -13.50
C SER A 62 -0.34 18.46 -12.87
N ARG A 63 -0.47 17.92 -11.66
CA ARG A 63 0.60 17.32 -10.85
C ARG A 63 1.73 18.29 -10.54
N ASP A 64 1.38 19.57 -10.41
CA ASP A 64 2.29 20.64 -10.02
C ASP A 64 2.10 21.02 -8.55
N ASN A 65 0.95 20.70 -7.96
CA ASN A 65 0.63 21.00 -6.58
C ASN A 65 0.41 19.73 -5.78
N PHE A 66 1.02 19.68 -4.61
CA PHE A 66 0.72 18.72 -3.56
C PHE A 66 -0.58 19.14 -2.88
N THR A 67 -1.52 18.23 -2.67
CA THR A 67 -2.86 18.54 -2.14
C THR A 67 -3.16 17.86 -0.81
N PHE A 68 -2.12 17.37 -0.11
CA PHE A 68 -2.25 16.60 1.12
C PHE A 68 -3.08 17.30 2.22
N ASN A 69 -2.81 18.59 2.49
CA ASN A 69 -3.56 19.42 3.44
C ASN A 69 -4.51 20.41 2.73
N VAL A 70 -4.96 20.08 1.52
CA VAL A 70 -5.84 20.94 0.70
C VAL A 70 -7.09 20.17 0.27
N ASP A 71 -6.91 18.95 -0.24
CA ASP A 71 -8.01 18.06 -0.63
C ASP A 71 -8.73 17.53 0.64
N PRO A 72 -10.04 17.80 0.81
CA PRO A 72 -10.81 17.30 1.95
C PRO A 72 -10.74 15.78 2.13
N ALA A 73 -10.70 15.00 1.04
CA ALA A 73 -10.61 13.55 1.11
C ALA A 73 -9.22 13.07 1.55
N SER A 74 -8.15 13.78 1.18
CA SER A 74 -6.81 13.52 1.72
C SER A 74 -6.73 13.82 3.21
N ILE A 75 -7.33 14.93 3.66
CA ILE A 75 -7.41 15.29 5.08
C ILE A 75 -8.19 14.24 5.86
N GLU A 76 -9.32 13.76 5.33
CA GLU A 76 -10.13 12.71 5.97
C GLU A 76 -9.38 11.38 6.05
N ALA A 77 -8.69 10.98 4.97
CA ALA A 77 -7.83 9.82 4.99
C ALA A 77 -6.72 9.94 6.05
N ALA A 78 -6.11 11.11 6.19
CA ALA A 78 -5.06 11.33 7.19
C ALA A 78 -5.62 11.24 8.62
N LYS A 79 -6.82 11.79 8.87
CA LYS A 79 -7.52 11.63 10.16
C LYS A 79 -7.77 10.17 10.48
N TRP A 80 -8.26 9.39 9.52
CA TRP A 80 -8.52 7.96 9.72
C TRP A 80 -7.24 7.20 10.09
N VAL A 81 -6.13 7.40 9.37
CA VAL A 81 -4.86 6.73 9.69
C VAL A 81 -4.35 7.13 11.07
N THR A 82 -4.39 8.43 11.39
CA THR A 82 -3.89 8.94 12.68
C THR A 82 -4.76 8.44 13.84
N SER A 83 -6.09 8.40 13.68
CA SER A 83 -7.02 7.98 14.74
C SER A 83 -6.84 6.51 15.14
N LEU A 84 -6.38 5.63 14.24
CA LEU A 84 -6.03 4.24 14.58
C LEU A 84 -5.03 4.17 15.75
N ARG A 85 -4.12 5.14 15.87
CA ARG A 85 -3.11 5.21 16.95
C ARG A 85 -3.54 6.14 18.07
N THR A 86 -3.97 7.35 17.74
CA THR A 86 -4.16 8.42 18.73
C THR A 86 -5.45 8.25 19.52
N GLU A 87 -6.51 7.72 18.89
CA GLU A 87 -7.85 7.61 19.47
C GLU A 87 -8.22 6.16 19.77
N LEU A 88 -8.13 5.27 18.79
CA LEU A 88 -8.65 3.91 18.84
C LEU A 88 -7.69 2.91 19.52
N LYS A 89 -6.41 3.26 19.67
CA LYS A 89 -5.36 2.34 20.17
C LYS A 89 -5.32 1.00 19.41
N ALA A 90 -5.73 1.04 18.15
CA ALA A 90 -5.72 -0.08 17.21
C ALA A 90 -4.32 -0.35 16.64
N ALA A 91 -3.44 0.66 16.66
CA ALA A 91 -2.08 0.60 16.18
C ALA A 91 -1.07 1.08 17.23
N PRO A 92 0.18 0.59 17.16
CA PRO A 92 1.24 0.93 18.11
C PRO A 92 1.63 2.41 17.99
N ASN A 93 2.01 3.01 19.12
CA ASN A 93 2.77 4.27 19.09
C ASN A 93 4.21 4.01 18.62
N ARG A 94 4.99 5.08 18.44
CA ARG A 94 6.36 4.99 17.91
C ARG A 94 7.27 4.08 18.74
N ALA A 95 7.14 4.10 20.06
CA ALA A 95 7.98 3.29 20.96
C ALA A 95 7.58 1.80 20.97
N GLU A 96 6.33 1.50 20.64
CA GLU A 96 5.77 0.14 20.59
C GLU A 96 5.94 -0.53 19.22
N ALA A 97 6.17 0.26 18.16
CA ALA A 97 6.15 -0.23 16.78
C ALA A 97 7.32 -1.17 16.44
N GLU A 98 8.43 -1.08 17.17
CA GLU A 98 9.64 -1.85 16.87
C GLU A 98 9.40 -3.36 17.04
N GLY A 99 9.75 -4.14 16.02
CA GLY A 99 9.68 -5.61 16.06
C GLY A 99 8.30 -6.21 15.86
N LEU A 100 7.23 -5.41 15.74
CA LEU A 100 5.89 -5.92 15.45
C LEU A 100 5.80 -6.44 14.02
N GLN A 101 5.32 -7.66 13.85
CA GLN A 101 5.18 -8.34 12.57
C GLN A 101 3.93 -9.22 12.56
N PHE A 102 3.15 -9.17 11.47
CA PHE A 102 1.99 -10.03 11.30
C PHE A 102 2.35 -11.51 11.35
N ALA A 103 3.40 -11.92 10.63
CA ALA A 103 3.86 -13.31 10.62
C ALA A 103 4.48 -13.79 11.95
N ALA A 104 4.74 -12.87 12.88
CA ALA A 104 5.12 -13.18 14.27
C ALA A 104 3.91 -13.27 15.21
N GLY A 105 2.69 -12.99 14.72
CA GLY A 105 1.47 -13.04 15.52
C GLY A 105 1.31 -11.86 16.48
N THR A 106 1.98 -10.73 16.23
CA THR A 106 1.85 -9.51 17.06
C THR A 106 0.89 -8.47 16.47
N LEU A 107 0.39 -8.71 15.25
CA LEU A 107 -0.60 -7.88 14.57
C LEU A 107 -1.79 -8.73 14.13
N ALA A 108 -3.02 -8.27 14.37
CA ALA A 108 -4.22 -8.97 13.92
C ALA A 108 -4.46 -8.83 12.42
N THR A 109 -4.01 -7.73 11.82
CA THR A 109 -4.05 -7.46 10.38
C THR A 109 -2.75 -6.81 9.90
N SER A 110 -2.51 -6.90 8.59
CA SER A 110 -1.45 -6.17 7.90
C SER A 110 -1.89 -5.83 6.48
N THR A 111 -1.47 -4.66 5.99
CA THR A 111 -1.68 -4.23 4.61
C THR A 111 -0.41 -4.50 3.81
N LEU A 112 -0.55 -5.17 2.68
CA LEU A 112 0.55 -5.56 1.81
C LEU A 112 0.12 -5.52 0.34
N GLY A 113 1.09 -5.40 -0.56
CA GLY A 113 0.86 -5.59 -1.99
C GLY A 113 0.84 -7.07 -2.36
N THR A 114 0.25 -7.42 -3.50
CA THR A 114 0.18 -8.79 -4.02
C THR A 114 1.55 -9.47 -4.14
N TYR A 115 2.64 -8.70 -4.21
CA TYR A 115 4.02 -9.20 -4.27
C TYR A 115 4.43 -9.98 -3.03
N ALA A 116 3.80 -9.72 -1.88
CA ALA A 116 4.16 -10.33 -0.60
C ALA A 116 3.29 -11.53 -0.24
N VAL A 117 2.20 -11.83 -0.97
CA VAL A 117 1.25 -12.89 -0.60
C VAL A 117 1.94 -14.25 -0.47
N ARG A 118 2.75 -14.63 -1.45
CA ARG A 118 3.39 -15.95 -1.47
C ARG A 118 4.56 -16.07 -0.50
N SER A 119 5.34 -15.01 -0.31
CA SER A 119 6.37 -15.00 0.74
C SER A 119 5.76 -15.01 2.13
N LEU A 120 4.56 -14.43 2.29
CA LEU A 120 3.80 -14.49 3.53
C LEU A 120 3.33 -15.91 3.83
N ASP A 121 2.81 -16.65 2.84
CA ASP A 121 2.46 -18.07 2.97
C ASP A 121 3.64 -18.88 3.52
N GLU A 122 4.84 -18.69 2.96
CA GLU A 122 6.06 -19.38 3.40
C GLU A 122 6.48 -18.98 4.82
N THR A 123 6.35 -17.69 5.16
CA THR A 123 6.80 -17.15 6.44
C THR A 123 5.87 -17.57 7.58
N ILE A 124 4.55 -17.58 7.34
CA ILE A 124 3.53 -18.02 8.30
C ILE A 124 3.53 -19.54 8.41
N ALA A 125 3.61 -20.24 7.28
CA ALA A 125 3.49 -21.70 7.19
C ALA A 125 2.28 -22.22 7.99
N ASP A 126 2.51 -23.02 9.03
CA ASP A 126 1.49 -23.63 9.87
C ASP A 126 1.29 -22.92 11.23
N ARG A 127 1.90 -21.74 11.44
CA ARG A 127 1.86 -21.04 12.74
C ARG A 127 0.47 -20.56 13.13
N PHE A 128 -0.33 -20.12 12.17
CA PHE A 128 -1.71 -19.71 12.37
C PHE A 128 -2.46 -19.67 11.03
N GLN A 129 -3.79 -19.68 11.10
CA GLN A 129 -4.64 -19.47 9.94
C GLN A 129 -4.83 -17.98 9.68
N TYR A 130 -4.78 -17.61 8.41
CA TYR A 130 -5.00 -16.24 7.97
C TYR A 130 -5.82 -16.23 6.67
N ASP A 131 -6.34 -15.06 6.32
CA ASP A 131 -7.10 -14.84 5.10
C ASP A 131 -6.69 -13.48 4.50
N LEU A 132 -6.98 -13.29 3.21
CA LEU A 132 -6.65 -12.09 2.46
C LEU A 132 -7.93 -11.48 1.90
N ARG A 133 -8.04 -10.16 2.05
CA ARG A 133 -9.12 -9.34 1.51
C ARG A 133 -8.52 -8.11 0.83
N LEU A 134 -9.22 -7.59 -0.17
CA LEU A 134 -8.89 -6.28 -0.71
C LEU A 134 -9.04 -5.22 0.39
N PHE A 135 -8.23 -4.16 0.32
CA PHE A 135 -8.27 -3.07 1.29
C PHE A 135 -9.71 -2.49 1.38
N PRO A 136 -10.19 -2.12 2.58
CA PRO A 136 -11.54 -1.62 2.75
C PRO A 136 -11.86 -0.40 1.90
N ASN A 137 -13.14 -0.24 1.57
CA ASN A 137 -13.67 0.94 0.92
C ASN A 137 -13.85 2.09 1.92
N SER A 138 -14.02 3.32 1.44
CA SER A 138 -14.66 4.35 2.25
C SER A 138 -16.12 3.98 2.55
N PRO A 139 -16.78 4.66 3.51
CA PRO A 139 -18.22 4.52 3.72
C PRO A 139 -19.07 4.75 2.45
N ASP A 140 -18.56 5.53 1.49
CA ASP A 140 -19.21 5.79 0.19
C ASP A 140 -18.77 4.80 -0.92
N HIS A 141 -18.11 3.71 -0.54
CA HIS A 141 -17.74 2.55 -1.37
C HIS A 141 -16.65 2.75 -2.44
N ALA A 142 -15.91 3.86 -2.42
CA ALA A 142 -14.71 3.99 -3.26
C ALA A 142 -13.54 3.18 -2.66
N ARG A 143 -12.75 2.51 -3.51
CA ARG A 143 -11.51 1.83 -3.11
C ARG A 143 -10.32 2.46 -3.80
N GLY A 144 -9.46 3.10 -3.01
CA GLY A 144 -8.29 3.76 -3.55
C GLY A 144 -7.16 2.77 -3.83
N TYR A 145 -6.49 2.98 -4.96
CA TYR A 145 -5.31 2.24 -5.37
C TYR A 145 -4.48 2.98 -6.39
N GLN A 146 -3.28 2.45 -6.57
CA GLN A 146 -2.39 2.79 -7.65
C GLN A 146 -1.70 1.52 -8.13
N ALA A 147 -1.68 1.31 -9.44
CA ALA A 147 -0.84 0.27 -10.02
C ALA A 147 0.62 0.69 -9.84
N PHE A 148 1.38 -0.13 -9.11
CA PHE A 148 2.82 0.00 -9.00
C PHE A 148 3.48 -1.12 -9.80
N VAL A 149 4.36 -0.74 -10.73
CA VAL A 149 5.10 -1.69 -11.55
C VAL A 149 6.57 -1.29 -11.58
N GLU A 150 7.43 -2.30 -11.50
CA GLU A 150 8.84 -2.14 -11.79
C GLU A 150 9.07 -2.31 -13.29
N CYS A 151 9.83 -1.40 -13.88
CA CYS A 151 10.10 -1.36 -15.31
C CYS A 151 11.57 -1.67 -15.58
N PHE A 152 11.84 -2.57 -16.52
CA PHE A 152 13.18 -2.68 -17.09
C PHE A 152 13.46 -1.51 -18.03
N SER A 153 14.64 -0.90 -17.90
CA SER A 153 15.08 0.23 -18.73
C SER A 153 16.49 -0.02 -19.25
N VAL A 154 16.75 0.37 -20.50
CA VAL A 154 18.09 0.32 -21.09
C VAL A 154 18.75 1.69 -20.92
N ALA A 155 19.90 1.73 -20.23
CA ALA A 155 20.64 2.97 -20.06
C ALA A 155 21.08 3.55 -21.41
N ALA A 156 20.90 4.86 -21.61
CA ALA A 156 21.26 5.54 -22.86
C ALA A 156 22.75 5.41 -23.23
N GLN A 157 23.61 5.17 -22.24
CA GLN A 157 25.06 4.99 -22.40
C GLN A 157 25.50 3.52 -22.55
N SER A 158 24.56 2.58 -22.65
CA SER A 158 24.87 1.16 -22.82
C SER A 158 25.75 0.95 -24.06
N GLN A 159 26.80 0.14 -23.92
CA GLN A 159 27.63 -0.28 -25.05
C GLN A 159 27.00 -1.43 -25.85
N TYR A 160 25.90 -2.01 -25.33
CA TYR A 160 25.17 -3.14 -25.90
C TYR A 160 23.65 -2.87 -25.85
N PRO A 161 23.15 -1.78 -26.47
CA PRO A 161 21.76 -1.36 -26.32
C PRO A 161 20.78 -2.36 -26.95
N THR A 162 21.15 -3.02 -28.04
CA THR A 162 20.31 -4.03 -28.69
C THR A 162 20.19 -5.29 -27.84
N GLU A 163 21.31 -5.83 -27.35
CA GLU A 163 21.32 -7.03 -26.51
C GLU A 163 20.60 -6.79 -25.18
N ALA A 164 20.78 -5.59 -24.59
CA ALA A 164 20.05 -5.20 -23.38
C ALA A 164 18.53 -5.10 -23.64
N PHE A 165 18.13 -4.58 -24.80
CA PHE A 165 16.72 -4.52 -25.19
C PHE A 165 16.15 -5.94 -25.42
N ASP A 166 16.86 -6.80 -26.14
CA ASP A 166 16.45 -8.18 -26.38
C ASP A 166 16.27 -8.96 -25.07
N LEU A 167 17.16 -8.73 -24.09
CA LEU A 167 17.01 -9.27 -22.74
C LEU A 167 15.73 -8.75 -22.06
N CYS A 168 15.43 -7.46 -22.16
CA CYS A 168 14.19 -6.90 -21.61
C CYS A 168 12.95 -7.55 -22.25
N VAL A 169 12.96 -7.76 -23.58
CA VAL A 169 11.87 -8.46 -24.29
C VAL A 169 11.73 -9.90 -23.80
N GLN A 170 12.84 -10.61 -23.61
CA GLN A 170 12.83 -11.98 -23.11
C GLN A 170 12.29 -12.07 -21.68
N LEU A 171 12.76 -11.22 -20.77
CA LEU A 171 12.38 -11.25 -19.35
C LEU A 171 10.94 -10.79 -19.11
N THR A 172 10.38 -10.00 -20.02
CA THR A 172 9.03 -9.44 -19.86
C THR A 172 7.98 -10.18 -20.66
N ASN A 173 8.26 -11.30 -21.34
CA ASN A 173 7.24 -12.03 -22.10
C ASN A 173 6.34 -12.91 -21.18
N THR A 174 5.24 -13.44 -21.73
CA THR A 174 4.27 -14.24 -20.95
C THR A 174 4.88 -15.54 -20.44
N GLU A 175 5.69 -16.24 -21.25
CA GLU A 175 6.31 -17.52 -20.87
C GLU A 175 7.24 -17.32 -19.67
N ALA A 176 8.15 -16.34 -19.73
CA ALA A 176 9.04 -15.98 -18.63
C ALA A 176 8.26 -15.54 -17.38
N GLY A 177 7.17 -14.80 -17.56
CA GLY A 177 6.29 -14.40 -16.46
C GLY A 177 5.61 -15.57 -15.77
N VAL A 178 5.07 -16.54 -16.52
CA VAL A 178 4.45 -17.75 -15.98
C VAL A 178 5.50 -18.63 -15.31
N GLU A 179 6.64 -18.85 -15.96
CA GLU A 179 7.75 -19.65 -15.43
C GLU A 179 8.28 -19.08 -14.10
N SER A 180 8.37 -17.75 -13.99
CA SER A 180 8.75 -17.07 -12.75
C SER A 180 7.80 -17.43 -11.62
N VAL A 181 6.47 -17.41 -11.84
CA VAL A 181 5.50 -17.76 -10.80
C VAL A 181 5.58 -19.26 -10.46
N LEU A 182 5.72 -20.14 -11.44
CA LEU A 182 5.78 -21.59 -11.21
C LEU A 182 6.99 -22.01 -10.37
N ASN A 183 8.14 -21.35 -10.53
CA ASN A 183 9.42 -21.80 -9.97
C ASN A 183 9.99 -20.91 -8.87
N SER A 184 9.27 -19.87 -8.46
CA SER A 184 9.66 -19.00 -7.36
C SER A 184 8.43 -18.57 -6.57
N SER A 185 8.62 -17.84 -5.48
CA SER A 185 7.53 -17.29 -4.65
C SER A 185 7.02 -15.94 -5.17
N ASN A 186 7.23 -15.66 -6.47
CA ASN A 186 6.84 -14.40 -7.07
C ASN A 186 5.34 -14.33 -7.37
N GLN A 187 4.81 -13.11 -7.37
CA GLN A 187 3.51 -12.78 -7.95
C GLN A 187 3.55 -12.80 -9.49
N PRO A 188 2.39 -12.84 -10.16
CA PRO A 188 2.31 -12.58 -11.60
C PRO A 188 2.95 -11.23 -11.97
N THR A 189 3.73 -11.24 -13.07
CA THR A 189 4.33 -10.01 -13.64
C THR A 189 3.27 -9.05 -14.17
N ALA A 190 3.65 -7.82 -14.55
CA ALA A 190 2.72 -6.77 -14.99
C ALA A 190 1.83 -7.12 -16.23
N ARG A 191 2.06 -8.24 -16.90
CA ARG A 191 1.23 -8.68 -18.03
C ARG A 191 -0.04 -9.35 -17.55
N LYS A 192 -1.20 -8.80 -17.90
CA LYS A 192 -2.53 -9.41 -17.68
C LYS A 192 -2.60 -10.89 -18.10
N SER A 193 -1.98 -11.27 -19.22
CA SER A 193 -1.95 -12.67 -19.68
C SER A 193 -1.22 -13.64 -18.75
N VAL A 194 -0.34 -13.16 -17.85
CA VAL A 194 0.27 -13.99 -16.80
C VAL A 194 -0.71 -14.20 -15.65
N TRP A 195 -1.46 -13.16 -15.26
CA TRP A 195 -2.48 -13.27 -14.20
C TRP A 195 -3.64 -14.20 -14.60
N GLU A 196 -3.94 -14.28 -15.89
CA GLU A 196 -5.01 -15.11 -16.47
C GLU A 196 -4.53 -16.51 -16.91
N ALA A 197 -3.25 -16.85 -16.71
CA ALA A 197 -2.68 -18.11 -17.16
C ALA A 197 -3.35 -19.30 -16.44
N PRO A 198 -3.99 -20.24 -17.17
CA PRO A 198 -4.70 -21.37 -16.56
C PRO A 198 -3.82 -22.24 -15.65
N GLU A 199 -2.54 -22.36 -15.96
CA GLU A 199 -1.55 -23.14 -15.20
C GLU A 199 -1.30 -22.57 -13.80
N LEU A 200 -1.60 -21.29 -13.58
CA LEU A 200 -1.39 -20.63 -12.29
C LEU A 200 -2.65 -20.63 -11.41
N LYS A 201 -3.81 -21.02 -11.94
CA LYS A 201 -5.11 -20.87 -11.27
C LYS A 201 -5.17 -21.55 -9.91
N ASP A 202 -4.64 -22.76 -9.81
CA ASP A 202 -4.67 -23.56 -8.58
C ASP A 202 -3.46 -23.27 -7.66
N LEU A 203 -2.46 -22.56 -8.17
CA LEU A 203 -1.26 -22.16 -7.42
C LEU A 203 -1.46 -20.83 -6.68
N LEU A 204 -2.22 -19.92 -7.28
CA LEU A 204 -2.41 -18.57 -6.75
C LEU A 204 -3.60 -18.51 -5.79
N HIS A 205 -3.42 -17.75 -4.71
CA HIS A 205 -4.52 -17.41 -3.81
C HIS A 205 -5.64 -16.66 -4.58
N PRO A 206 -6.94 -16.90 -4.30
CA PRO A 206 -8.05 -16.24 -4.99
C PRO A 206 -7.97 -14.71 -5.06
N ILE A 207 -7.33 -14.08 -4.05
CA ILE A 207 -7.08 -12.62 -3.99
C ILE A 207 -6.41 -12.07 -5.26
N PHE A 208 -5.62 -12.86 -5.99
CA PHE A 208 -5.00 -12.40 -7.24
C PHE A 208 -6.03 -12.11 -8.33
N GLN A 209 -7.13 -12.88 -8.39
CA GLN A 209 -8.22 -12.63 -9.33
C GLN A 209 -9.05 -11.43 -8.91
N ASP A 210 -9.33 -11.29 -7.61
CA ASP A 210 -10.03 -10.12 -7.07
C ASP A 210 -9.24 -8.83 -7.34
N ALA A 211 -7.92 -8.87 -7.12
CA ALA A 211 -7.03 -7.76 -7.42
C ALA A 211 -6.98 -7.46 -8.93
N LEU A 212 -6.90 -8.48 -9.80
CA LEU A 212 -6.91 -8.28 -11.24
C LEU A 212 -8.21 -7.63 -11.73
N GLN A 213 -9.35 -8.08 -11.23
CA GLN A 213 -10.65 -7.51 -11.56
C GLN A 213 -10.70 -6.04 -11.16
N TRP A 214 -10.37 -5.76 -9.90
CA TRP A 214 -10.36 -4.39 -9.38
C TRP A 214 -9.41 -3.46 -10.15
N MET A 215 -8.17 -3.89 -10.41
CA MET A 215 -7.20 -3.11 -11.19
C MET A 215 -7.63 -2.89 -12.64
N SER A 216 -8.45 -3.77 -13.20
CA SER A 216 -8.96 -3.64 -14.58
C SER A 216 -10.06 -2.58 -14.68
N ASP A 217 -10.81 -2.35 -13.61
CA ASP A 217 -11.95 -1.43 -13.59
C ASP A 217 -11.53 0.01 -13.24
N GLU A 218 -10.56 0.18 -12.33
CA GLU A 218 -10.22 1.50 -11.77
C GLU A 218 -8.71 1.75 -11.55
N PRO A 219 -7.86 1.78 -12.60
CA PRO A 219 -6.45 2.11 -12.40
C PRO A 219 -6.30 3.63 -12.19
N GLY A 220 -6.23 4.05 -10.92
CA GLY A 220 -5.70 5.36 -10.57
C GLY A 220 -4.23 5.45 -11.00
N PRO A 221 -3.79 6.50 -11.72
CA PRO A 221 -2.42 6.57 -12.19
C PRO A 221 -1.45 6.71 -11.00
N PHE A 222 -0.22 6.23 -11.15
CA PHE A 222 0.80 6.50 -10.13
C PHE A 222 0.98 8.02 -9.96
N PRO A 223 0.99 8.56 -8.72
CA PRO A 223 1.05 9.99 -8.43
C PRO A 223 2.48 10.53 -8.66
N HIS A 224 2.95 10.45 -9.89
CA HIS A 224 4.28 10.93 -10.27
C HIS A 224 4.26 12.46 -10.44
N PRO A 225 5.15 13.21 -9.78
CA PRO A 225 5.19 14.67 -9.90
C PRO A 225 5.59 15.09 -11.33
N SER A 226 5.00 16.20 -11.81
CA SER A 226 5.25 16.72 -13.17
C SER A 226 6.70 17.12 -13.40
N ASN A 227 7.39 17.55 -12.33
CA ASN A 227 8.77 17.99 -12.35
C ASN A 227 9.80 16.84 -12.32
N LEU A 228 9.33 15.59 -12.32
CA LEU A 228 10.13 14.36 -12.26
C LEU A 228 10.95 14.14 -10.97
N ARG A 229 10.70 14.89 -9.90
CA ARG A 229 11.40 14.77 -8.61
C ARG A 229 10.76 13.74 -7.69
N PHE A 230 10.43 12.57 -8.24
CA PHE A 230 9.77 11.48 -7.51
C PHE A 230 10.52 11.09 -6.23
N GLN A 231 11.81 10.80 -6.32
CA GLN A 231 12.61 10.34 -5.18
C GLN A 231 12.73 11.41 -4.10
N GLU A 232 12.93 12.67 -4.47
CA GLU A 232 13.02 13.78 -3.51
C GLU A 232 11.70 14.02 -2.78
N LEU A 233 10.56 13.92 -3.50
CA LEU A 233 9.23 14.04 -2.89
C LEU A 233 8.99 12.89 -1.90
N GLN A 234 9.36 11.67 -2.29
CA GLN A 234 9.28 10.48 -1.46
C GLN A 234 10.13 10.61 -0.19
N ASP A 235 11.39 11.03 -0.31
CA ASP A 235 12.28 11.19 0.83
C ASP A 235 11.79 12.30 1.77
N THR A 236 11.29 13.41 1.22
CA THR A 236 10.68 14.50 2.02
C THR A 236 9.47 14.01 2.78
N TRP A 237 8.57 13.25 2.16
CA TRP A 237 7.42 12.65 2.86
C TRP A 237 7.88 11.75 4.02
N ALA A 238 8.77 10.79 3.74
CA ALA A 238 9.22 9.83 4.73
C ALA A 238 9.87 10.49 5.96
N ASN A 239 10.54 11.64 5.75
CA ASN A 239 11.21 12.38 6.82
C ASN A 239 10.29 13.35 7.59
N THR A 240 9.11 13.69 7.07
CA THR A 240 8.24 14.74 7.65
C THR A 240 6.89 14.22 8.13
N SER A 241 6.37 13.15 7.56
CA SER A 241 4.99 12.70 7.81
C SER A 241 4.82 11.82 9.04
N LEU A 242 5.88 11.18 9.51
CA LEU A 242 5.77 10.21 10.60
C LEU A 242 5.30 10.84 11.91
N ASP A 243 5.78 12.05 12.25
CA ASP A 243 5.40 12.73 13.49
C ASP A 243 3.90 13.03 13.54
N LEU A 244 3.29 13.35 12.39
CA LEU A 244 1.84 13.49 12.25
C LEU A 244 1.13 12.15 12.54
N PHE A 245 1.51 11.08 11.83
CA PHE A 245 0.77 9.82 11.88
C PHE A 245 0.97 9.06 13.20
N TYR A 246 2.09 9.26 13.90
CA TYR A 246 2.26 8.78 15.27
C TYR A 246 1.58 9.67 16.32
N GLY A 247 1.15 10.87 15.95
CA GLY A 247 0.55 11.84 16.88
C GLY A 247 1.55 12.53 17.80
N ASP A 248 2.81 12.63 17.37
CA ASP A 248 3.89 13.31 18.10
C ASP A 248 3.76 14.85 18.01
N VAL A 249 3.02 15.34 17.01
CA VAL A 249 2.62 16.75 16.83
C VAL A 249 1.10 16.88 16.73
N SER A 250 0.57 18.10 16.84
CA SER A 250 -0.86 18.33 16.59
C SER A 250 -1.23 18.01 15.13
N PHE A 251 -2.46 17.57 14.90
CA PHE A 251 -2.90 17.16 13.57
C PHE A 251 -2.76 18.30 12.55
N GLU A 252 -3.22 19.51 12.91
CA GLU A 252 -3.15 20.67 12.03
C GLU A 252 -1.70 21.09 11.72
N GLU A 253 -0.82 21.06 12.72
CA GLU A 253 0.60 21.38 12.55
C GLU A 253 1.30 20.35 11.66
N GLY A 254 1.09 19.06 11.92
CA GLY A 254 1.69 17.98 11.15
C GLY A 254 1.21 17.98 9.69
N MET A 255 -0.10 18.16 9.47
CA MET A 255 -0.66 18.27 8.12
C MET A 255 -0.03 19.42 7.34
N GLN A 256 0.07 20.60 7.96
CA GLN A 256 0.65 21.78 7.32
C GLN A 256 2.14 21.60 7.04
N ALA A 257 2.92 21.06 7.98
CA ALA A 257 4.35 20.85 7.83
C ALA A 257 4.68 19.91 6.66
N VAL A 258 3.96 18.79 6.53
CA VAL A 258 4.13 17.84 5.43
C VAL A 258 3.74 18.48 4.09
N GLN A 259 2.62 19.20 4.07
CA GLN A 259 2.13 19.91 2.89
C GLN A 259 3.18 20.91 2.37
N ASP A 260 3.71 21.77 3.25
CA ASP A 260 4.67 22.80 2.86
C ASP A 260 5.98 22.18 2.36
N ALA A 261 6.51 21.19 3.09
CA ALA A 261 7.77 20.53 2.73
C ALA A 261 7.67 19.80 1.37
N CYS A 262 6.59 19.03 1.16
CA CYS A 262 6.38 18.33 -0.10
C CYS A 262 6.11 19.31 -1.26
N GLN A 263 5.35 20.38 -1.01
CA GLN A 263 5.08 21.41 -2.02
C GLN A 263 6.36 22.14 -2.46
N GLU A 264 7.31 22.36 -1.56
CA GLU A 264 8.62 22.94 -1.90
C GLU A 264 9.34 22.08 -2.95
N VAL A 265 9.34 20.76 -2.79
CA VAL A 265 9.91 19.83 -3.78
C VAL A 265 9.18 19.91 -5.11
N MET A 266 7.83 19.99 -5.08
CA MET A 266 7.01 20.12 -6.29
C MET A 266 7.32 21.40 -7.07
N GLN A 267 7.76 22.48 -6.41
CA GLN A 267 8.07 23.77 -7.03
C GLN A 267 9.48 23.84 -7.64
N LEU A 268 10.34 22.86 -7.37
CA LEU A 268 11.68 22.82 -7.97
C LEU A 268 11.61 22.56 -9.48
N PRO A 269 12.57 23.09 -10.27
CA PRO A 269 12.62 22.86 -11.71
C PRO A 269 12.90 21.39 -12.03
N ARG A 270 12.52 20.95 -13.22
CA ARG A 270 12.89 19.61 -13.75
C ARG A 270 14.42 19.43 -13.75
N PRO A 271 14.94 18.27 -13.33
CA PRO A 271 16.37 17.94 -13.41
C PRO A 271 16.95 17.98 -14.82
#